data_AF-A0A133XSR5-F1
#
_entry.id   AF-A0A133XSR5-F1
#
_cell.length_a   1.000
_cell.length_b   1.000
_cell.length_c   1.000
_cell.angle_alpha   90.00
_cell.angle_beta   90.00
_cell.angle_gamma   90.00
#
_symmetry.space_group_name_H-M   'P 1'
#
loop_
_entity.id
_entity.type
_entity.pdbx_description
1 polymer ?
#
loop_
_entity_poly.entity_id
_entity_poly.type
_entity_poly.pdbx_seq_one_letter_code
_entity_poly.pdbx_strand_id
1 'polypeptide(L)'
;MIKVLNQTTEYYCSTEEEADKIIAKRKEELDAITPEGRKLGRLAKWNVEDKTSSDAQYYKLTLKEEYNLIVDVAKDDPHDDNDYVELFPEMIEGGE
;
A
#
# COMPACT_ATOMS: atom_id res chain seq x y z
N MET A 1 -0.22 -12.47 12.70
CA MET A 1 -0.43 -11.02 12.94
C MET A 1 0.04 -10.29 11.69
N ILE A 2 -0.88 -9.71 10.90
CA ILE A 2 -0.53 -9.00 9.66
C ILE A 2 0.22 -7.73 10.06
N LYS A 3 1.49 -7.60 9.68
CA LYS A 3 2.25 -6.37 9.89
C LYS A 3 1.78 -5.35 8.85
N VAL A 4 1.23 -4.24 9.30
CA VAL A 4 0.82 -3.12 8.43
C VAL A 4 1.91 -2.05 8.51
N LEU A 5 2.45 -1.65 7.36
CA LEU A 5 3.40 -0.53 7.29
C LEU A 5 2.62 0.76 7.07
N ASN A 6 2.87 1.77 7.91
CA ASN A 6 2.31 3.10 7.72
C ASN A 6 3.38 3.99 7.10
N GLN A 7 3.11 4.51 5.90
CA GLN A 7 3.98 5.46 5.22
C GLN A 7 3.27 6.81 5.08
N THR A 8 4.02 7.89 5.21
CA THR A 8 3.54 9.24 4.90
C THR A 8 4.37 9.78 3.75
N THR A 9 3.71 10.19 2.66
CA THR A 9 4.34 10.68 1.44
C THR A 9 3.84 12.09 1.15
N GLU A 10 4.76 13.01 0.86
CA GLU A 10 4.44 14.41 0.57
C GLU A 10 4.74 14.73 -0.90
N TYR A 11 3.77 15.32 -1.59
CA TYR A 11 3.89 15.81 -2.96
C TYR A 11 3.68 17.31 -3.01
N TYR A 12 4.42 17.97 -3.89
CA TYR A 12 4.32 19.40 -4.15
C TYR A 12 3.83 19.58 -5.58
N CYS A 13 2.59 20.03 -5.72
CA CYS A 13 1.85 20.13 -6.97
C CYS A 13 1.67 21.59 -7.38
N SER A 14 1.58 21.86 -8.68
CA SER A 14 1.36 23.23 -9.16
C SER A 14 -0.12 23.60 -9.11
N THR A 15 -1.01 22.60 -9.26
CA THR A 15 -2.46 22.78 -9.18
C THR A 15 -3.12 21.76 -8.25
N GLU A 16 -4.35 22.07 -7.81
CA GLU A 16 -5.20 21.15 -7.07
C GLU A 16 -5.55 19.90 -7.91
N GLU A 17 -5.83 20.08 -9.21
CA GLU A 17 -6.13 18.97 -10.12
C GLU A 17 -4.97 17.96 -10.25
N GLU A 18 -3.72 18.41 -10.17
CA GLU A 18 -2.57 17.51 -10.12
C GLU A 18 -2.56 16.67 -8.83
N ALA A 19 -2.86 17.30 -7.69
CA ALA A 19 -2.96 16.60 -6.41
C ALA A 19 -4.07 15.54 -6.44
N ASP A 20 -5.24 15.87 -6.99
CA ASP A 20 -6.36 14.93 -7.14
C ASP A 20 -6.01 13.74 -8.06
N LYS A 21 -5.31 13.99 -9.17
CA LYS A 21 -4.82 12.92 -10.05
C LYS A 21 -3.88 11.97 -9.34
N ILE A 22 -2.98 12.50 -8.49
CA ILE A 22 -2.07 11.67 -7.69
C ILE A 22 -2.86 10.85 -6.68
N ILE A 23 -3.84 11.43 -5.97
CA ILE A 23 -4.70 10.70 -5.03
C ILE A 23 -5.42 9.55 -5.75
N ALA A 24 -6.06 9.83 -6.89
CA ALA A 24 -6.80 8.84 -7.66
C ALA A 24 -5.90 7.69 -8.13
N LYS A 25 -4.72 8.02 -8.67
CA LYS A 25 -3.74 7.01 -9.11
C LYS A 25 -3.28 6.14 -7.94
N ARG A 26 -2.89 6.75 -6.81
CA ARG A 26 -2.42 6.02 -5.63
C ARG A 26 -3.49 5.13 -5.03
N LYS A 27 -4.74 5.60 -5.03
CA LYS A 27 -5.88 4.79 -4.60
C LYS A 27 -6.05 3.56 -5.48
N GLU A 28 -5.99 3.72 -6.80
CA GLU A 28 -6.08 2.60 -7.75
C GLU A 28 -4.93 1.60 -7.56
N GLU A 29 -3.69 2.10 -7.44
CA GLU A 29 -2.51 1.25 -7.21
C GLU A 29 -2.59 0.46 -5.88
N LEU A 30 -3.11 1.07 -4.82
CA LEU A 30 -3.22 0.43 -3.50
C LEU A 30 -4.39 -0.55 -3.41
N ASP A 31 -5.52 -0.21 -4.02
CA ASP A 31 -6.70 -1.09 -4.08
C ASP A 31 -6.55 -2.22 -5.11
N ALA A 32 -5.55 -2.14 -6.01
CA ALA A 32 -5.24 -3.18 -6.97
C ALA A 32 -5.02 -4.53 -6.27
N ILE A 33 -5.72 -5.54 -6.77
CA ILE A 33 -5.60 -6.92 -6.31
C ILE A 33 -4.43 -7.55 -7.06
N THR A 34 -3.44 -8.05 -6.32
CA THR A 34 -2.32 -8.79 -6.90
C THR A 34 -2.79 -10.11 -7.49
N PRO A 35 -2.00 -10.75 -8.38
CA PRO A 35 -2.35 -12.07 -8.95
C PRO A 35 -2.69 -13.14 -7.91
N GLU A 36 -2.18 -13.00 -6.68
CA GLU A 36 -2.43 -13.86 -5.54
C GLU A 36 -3.73 -13.54 -4.77
N GLY A 37 -4.56 -12.62 -5.29
CA GLY A 37 -5.86 -12.26 -4.70
C GLY A 37 -5.78 -11.33 -3.48
N ARG A 38 -4.64 -10.67 -3.25
CA ARG A 38 -4.43 -9.79 -2.08
C ARG A 38 -4.34 -8.32 -2.49
N LYS A 39 -4.82 -7.40 -1.65
CA LYS A 39 -4.63 -5.96 -1.86
C LYS A 39 -3.24 -5.53 -1.39
N LEU A 40 -2.59 -4.65 -2.15
CA LEU A 40 -1.30 -4.06 -1.80
C LEU A 40 -1.40 -3.20 -0.53
N GLY A 41 -2.50 -2.48 -0.38
CA GLY A 41 -2.72 -1.64 0.78
C GLY A 41 -4.01 -0.86 0.70
N ARG A 42 -4.03 0.29 1.37
CA ARG A 42 -5.09 1.29 1.25
C ARG A 42 -4.57 2.69 1.55
N LEU A 43 -5.21 3.69 0.96
CA LEU A 43 -5.01 5.06 1.35
C LEU A 43 -5.80 5.34 2.64
N ALA A 44 -5.11 5.64 3.74
CA ALA A 44 -5.72 5.83 5.05
C ALA A 44 -6.23 7.26 5.26
N LYS A 45 -5.46 8.25 4.80
CA LYS A 45 -5.81 9.67 4.87
C LYS A 45 -5.08 10.44 3.78
N TRP A 46 -5.69 11.51 3.28
CA TRP A 46 -5.02 12.51 2.47
C TRP A 46 -5.36 13.91 2.97
N ASN A 47 -4.46 14.85 2.73
CA ASN A 47 -4.66 16.26 3.03
C ASN A 47 -4.06 17.10 1.90
N VAL A 48 -4.82 18.05 1.38
CA VAL A 48 -4.35 19.01 0.37
C VAL A 48 -4.31 20.38 1.04
N GLU A 49 -3.16 21.04 1.00
CA GLU A 49 -2.97 22.38 1.54
C GLU A 49 -2.55 23.33 0.42
N ASP A 50 -3.28 24.43 0.25
CA ASP A 50 -2.79 25.55 -0.55
C ASP A 50 -1.66 26.25 0.24
N LYS A 51 -0.49 26.35 -0.39
CA LYS A 51 0.68 27.05 0.15
C LYS A 51 1.07 28.15 -0.82
N THR A 52 1.06 29.37 -0.32
CA THR A 52 1.69 30.50 -1.00
C THR A 52 3.02 30.79 -0.32
N SER A 53 4.12 30.53 -1.02
CA SER A 53 5.43 31.12 -0.68
C SER A 53 5.54 32.49 -1.36
N SER A 54 6.41 33.36 -0.84
CA SER A 54 6.55 34.76 -1.26
C SER A 54 6.63 35.00 -2.78
N ASP A 55 7.04 34.00 -3.56
CA ASP A 55 7.20 34.07 -5.02
C ASP A 55 6.34 33.07 -5.81
N ALA A 56 5.61 32.15 -5.16
CA ALA A 56 4.85 31.11 -5.86
C ALA A 56 3.72 30.49 -5.01
N GLN A 57 2.57 30.25 -5.65
CA GLN A 57 1.48 29.42 -5.12
C GLN A 57 1.67 27.97 -5.57
N TYR A 58 1.53 27.04 -4.64
CA TYR A 58 1.60 25.60 -4.89
C TYR A 58 0.67 24.84 -3.94
N TYR A 59 0.32 23.63 -4.30
CA TYR A 59 -0.52 22.74 -3.48
C TYR A 59 0.36 21.66 -2.87
N LYS A 60 0.38 21.57 -1.54
CA LYS A 60 1.05 20.50 -0.81
C LYS A 60 0.05 19.37 -0.55
N LEU A 61 0.30 18.22 -1.15
CA LEU A 61 -0.46 17.00 -0.91
C LEU A 61 0.29 16.11 0.08
N THR A 62 -0.37 15.72 1.17
CA THR A 62 0.15 14.74 2.13
C THR A 62 -0.72 13.49 2.09
N LEU A 63 -0.13 12.34 1.75
CA LEU A 63 -0.79 11.04 1.73
C LEU A 63 -0.30 10.20 2.89
N LYS A 64 -1.23 9.54 3.59
CA LYS A 64 -0.94 8.50 4.57
C LYS A 64 -1.44 7.18 4.04
N GLU A 65 -0.52 6.25 3.86
CA GLU A 65 -0.71 4.98 3.16
C GLU A 65 -0.45 3.83 4.12
N GLU A 66 -1.33 2.83 4.09
CA GLU A 66 -1.21 1.60 4.86
C GLU A 66 -0.92 0.45 3.90
N TYR A 67 0.26 -0.14 4.01
CA TYR A 67 0.70 -1.24 3.16
C TYR A 67 0.63 -2.57 3.90
N ASN A 68 0.29 -3.61 3.15
CA ASN A 68 0.36 -4.97 3.63
C ASN A 68 1.77 -5.53 3.39
N LEU A 69 2.60 -5.58 4.43
CA LEU A 69 4.01 -6.03 4.33
C LEU A 69 4.16 -7.45 3.75
N ILE A 70 3.14 -8.30 3.90
CA ILE A 70 3.20 -9.69 3.40
C ILE A 70 3.25 -9.71 1.87
N VAL A 71 2.57 -8.77 1.21
CA VAL A 71 2.52 -8.67 -0.26
C VAL A 71 3.72 -7.90 -0.80
N ASP A 72 4.25 -6.95 -0.03
CA ASP A 72 5.39 -6.12 -0.41
C ASP A 72 6.72 -6.90 -0.38
N VAL A 73 6.92 -7.75 0.64
CA VAL A 73 8.14 -8.58 0.78
C VAL A 73 8.15 -9.75 -0.21
N ALA A 74 6.99 -10.30 -0.59
CA ALA A 74 6.89 -11.42 -1.54
C ALA A 74 7.40 -11.06 -2.96
N LYS A 75 7.55 -9.78 -3.30
CA LYS A 75 8.10 -9.36 -4.61
C LYS A 75 9.62 -9.39 -4.71
N ASP A 76 10.33 -9.38 -3.58
CA ASP A 76 11.78 -9.20 -3.51
C ASP A 76 12.52 -10.39 -2.88
N ASP A 77 11.84 -11.51 -2.64
CA ASP A 77 12.45 -12.70 -2.05
C ASP A 77 12.92 -13.70 -3.14
N PRO A 78 14.24 -13.83 -3.40
CA PRO A 78 14.79 -14.81 -4.34
C PRO A 78 14.72 -16.26 -3.82
N HIS A 79 14.15 -16.50 -2.63
CA HIS A 79 13.84 -17.81 -2.07
C HIS A 79 12.34 -18.15 -2.09
N ASP A 80 11.50 -17.41 -2.84
CA ASP A 80 10.10 -17.79 -3.09
C ASP A 80 10.03 -18.96 -4.10
N ASP A 81 10.64 -20.09 -3.72
CA ASP A 81 10.12 -21.39 -4.12
C ASP A 81 8.72 -21.47 -3.52
N ASN A 82 7.71 -21.62 -4.39
CA ASN A 82 6.30 -21.82 -4.05
C ASN A 82 6.12 -23.04 -3.12
N ASP A 83 6.42 -22.88 -1.84
CA ASP A 83 6.22 -23.90 -0.81
C ASP A 83 4.99 -23.48 0.00
N TYR A 84 3.82 -23.81 -0.55
CA TYR A 84 2.60 -23.93 0.22
C TYR A 84 2.80 -25.05 1.25
N VAL A 85 3.49 -24.75 2.35
CA VAL A 85 3.47 -25.62 3.53
C VAL A 85 2.09 -25.47 4.13
N GLU A 86 1.24 -26.49 3.94
CA GLU A 86 -0.03 -26.61 4.66
C GLU A 86 0.26 -26.51 6.16
N LEU A 87 -0.13 -25.38 6.77
CA LEU A 87 0.12 -25.04 8.18
C LEU A 87 -0.69 -25.88 9.18
N PHE A 88 -1.23 -27.01 8.74
CA PHE A 88 -1.88 -27.99 9.59
C PHE A 88 -1.33 -29.36 9.22
N PRO A 89 -0.49 -29.99 10.06
CA PRO A 89 -0.41 -31.44 10.00
C PRO A 89 -1.84 -31.94 10.26
N GLU A 90 -2.44 -32.63 9.28
CA GLU A 90 -3.59 -33.49 9.59
C GLU A 90 -3.16 -34.35 10.77
N MET A 91 -3.84 -34.17 11.90
CA MET A 91 -3.61 -35.00 13.07
C MET A 91 -3.73 -36.45 12.64
N ILE A 92 -2.64 -37.18 12.85
CA ILE A 92 -2.63 -38.64 12.84
C ILE A 92 -3.60 -39.06 13.95
N GLU A 93 -4.85 -39.35 13.61
CA GLU A 93 -5.70 -40.25 14.40
C GLU A 93 -5.69 -41.61 13.70
N GLY A 94 -4.73 -42.45 14.10
CA GLY A 94 -4.89 -43.88 13.98
C GLY A 94 -5.81 -44.39 15.08
N GLY A 95 -6.72 -45.31 14.71
CA GLY A 95 -7.38 -46.19 15.67
C GLY A 95 -8.85 -46.44 15.40
N GLU A 96 -9.17 -47.33 14.46
CA GLU A 96 -9.69 -48.70 14.74
C GLU A 96 -9.82 -49.50 13.43
#